data_AF-A4I8L8-F1
#
_entry.id   AF-A4I8L8-F1
#
_cell.length_a   1.000
_cell.length_b   1.000
_cell.length_c   1.000
_cell.angle_alpha   90.00
_cell.angle_beta   90.00
_cell.angle_gamma   90.00
#
_symmetry.space_group_name_H-M   'P 1'
#
loop_
_entity.id
_entity.type
_entity.pdbx_description
1 polymer ?
#
loop_
_entity_poly.entity_id
_entity_poly.type
_entity_poly.pdbx_seq_one_letter_code
_entity_poly.pdbx_strand_id
1 'polypeptide(L)'
;MGEVSATATTISGDTIVLDISAENVYGFQPGQIVHFTKSLRNRKVALIRGISEGLLWFAVLPDVASAASKQALHAPVSTVSCRGKEELIRQYGWMVDDTSNPFAVAPAP
;
A
#
# COMPACT_ATOMS: atom_id res chain seq x y z
N MET A 1 3.34 -22.31 4.08
CA MET A 1 4.00 -21.09 4.60
C MET A 1 2.87 -20.12 4.86
N GLY A 2 2.74 -19.62 6.09
CA GLY A 2 1.50 -19.03 6.60
C GLY A 2 1.00 -17.87 5.74
N GLU A 3 -0.26 -17.92 5.34
CA GLU A 3 -0.98 -16.79 4.76
C GLU A 3 -0.97 -15.65 5.78
N VAL A 4 -0.01 -14.73 5.63
CA VAL A 4 0.05 -13.54 6.47
C VAL A 4 -1.00 -12.60 5.92
N SER A 5 -2.08 -12.44 6.66
CA SER A 5 -3.22 -11.62 6.29
C SER A 5 -3.41 -10.50 7.31
N ALA A 6 -3.79 -9.32 6.83
CA ALA A 6 -4.03 -8.13 7.66
C ALA A 6 -5.43 -7.57 7.38
N THR A 7 -6.12 -7.11 8.40
CA THR A 7 -7.39 -6.40 8.22
C THR A 7 -7.16 -4.92 7.95
N ALA A 8 -7.96 -4.35 7.06
CA ALA A 8 -7.95 -2.92 6.75
C ALA A 8 -9.37 -2.40 6.54
N THR A 9 -9.58 -1.14 6.89
CA THR A 9 -10.84 -0.44 6.65
C THR A 9 -10.75 0.33 5.34
N THR A 10 -11.71 0.15 4.45
CA THR A 10 -11.77 0.84 3.16
C THR A 10 -12.24 2.30 3.34
N ILE A 11 -12.03 3.13 2.32
CA ILE A 11 -12.59 4.50 2.30
C ILE A 11 -14.13 4.54 2.41
N SER A 12 -14.81 3.44 2.07
CA SER A 12 -16.26 3.30 2.19
C SER A 12 -16.72 2.91 3.60
N GLY A 13 -15.78 2.51 4.46
CA GLY A 13 -16.05 2.04 5.83
C GLY A 13 -16.09 0.51 5.98
N ASP A 14 -16.04 -0.25 4.88
CA ASP A 14 -16.00 -1.72 4.93
C ASP A 14 -14.68 -2.25 5.48
N THR A 15 -14.71 -3.41 6.14
CA THR A 15 -13.50 -4.10 6.58
C THR A 15 -13.17 -5.23 5.62
N ILE A 16 -11.95 -5.22 5.10
CA ILE A 16 -11.45 -6.23 4.16
C ILE A 16 -10.22 -6.93 4.75
N VAL A 17 -9.99 -8.16 4.27
CA VAL A 17 -8.77 -8.92 4.56
C VAL A 17 -7.81 -8.76 3.39
N LEU A 18 -6.62 -8.24 3.69
CA LEU A 18 -5.52 -8.05 2.77
C LEU A 18 -4.53 -9.20 2.92
N ASP A 19 -4.15 -9.77 1.80
CA ASP A 19 -2.97 -10.62 1.68
C ASP A 19 -1.72 -9.73 1.76
N ILE A 20 -0.89 -10.00 2.77
CA ILE A 20 0.38 -9.31 3.01
C ILE A 20 1.58 -10.25 2.87
N SER A 21 1.44 -11.28 2.05
CA SER A 21 2.57 -12.10 1.63
C SER A 21 3.62 -11.20 0.97
N ALA A 22 4.90 -11.42 1.33
CA ALA A 22 6.01 -10.48 1.14
C ALA A 22 6.31 -10.07 -0.32
N GLU A 23 5.67 -10.68 -1.31
CA GLU A 23 5.68 -10.24 -2.71
C GLU A 23 4.29 -10.45 -3.30
N ASN A 24 3.63 -9.35 -3.67
CA ASN A 24 2.43 -9.47 -4.47
C ASN A 24 2.76 -9.67 -5.94
N VAL A 25 1.82 -10.27 -6.69
CA VAL A 25 1.94 -10.48 -8.14
C VAL A 25 2.24 -9.20 -8.93
N TYR A 26 2.01 -8.03 -8.32
CA TYR A 26 2.30 -6.73 -8.91
C TYR A 26 3.74 -6.26 -8.69
N GLY A 27 4.52 -6.88 -7.81
CA GLY A 27 5.90 -6.48 -7.50
C GLY A 27 6.00 -5.34 -6.46
N PHE A 28 4.95 -5.11 -5.68
CA PHE A 28 4.98 -4.27 -4.48
C PHE A 28 5.00 -5.15 -3.22
N GLN A 29 5.55 -4.60 -2.16
CA GLN A 29 5.56 -5.24 -0.85
C GLN A 29 4.67 -4.46 0.11
N PRO A 30 3.89 -5.14 0.97
CA PRO A 30 3.19 -4.48 2.07
C PRO A 30 4.16 -3.64 2.90
N GLY A 31 3.76 -2.42 3.25
CA GLY A 31 4.61 -1.47 3.95
C GLY A 31 5.44 -0.56 3.05
N GLN A 32 5.57 -0.84 1.75
CA GLN A 32 6.23 0.09 0.84
C GLN A 32 5.45 1.40 0.73
N ILE A 33 6.19 2.50 0.69
CA ILE A 33 5.64 3.84 0.46
C ILE A 33 5.90 4.21 -0.99
N VAL A 34 4.92 4.83 -1.63
CA VAL A 34 4.95 5.15 -3.05
C VAL A 34 4.53 6.61 -3.26
N HIS A 35 5.35 7.36 -3.98
CA HIS A 35 5.10 8.75 -4.32
C HIS A 35 4.28 8.84 -5.59
N PHE A 36 3.29 9.74 -5.60
CA PHE A 36 2.53 10.08 -6.79
C PHE A 36 3.23 11.23 -7.53
N THR A 37 3.91 10.94 -8.64
CA THR A 37 4.64 11.98 -9.40
C THR A 37 3.85 12.58 -10.57
N LYS A 38 2.88 11.83 -11.14
CA LYS A 38 2.07 12.27 -12.29
C LYS A 38 0.60 12.51 -11.96
N SER A 39 0.16 12.27 -10.73
CA SER A 39 -1.25 12.36 -10.35
C SER A 39 -1.61 13.70 -9.69
N LEU A 40 -2.91 14.03 -9.68
CA LEU A 40 -3.49 15.14 -8.89
C LEU A 40 -3.17 15.07 -7.39
N ARG A 41 -2.75 13.89 -6.91
CA ARG A 41 -2.24 13.65 -5.56
C ARG A 41 -0.78 14.06 -5.38
N ASN A 42 -0.22 14.87 -6.29
CA ASN A 42 1.14 15.37 -6.18
C ASN A 42 1.33 16.00 -4.79
N ARG A 43 2.42 15.63 -4.10
CA ARG A 43 2.73 15.83 -2.66
C ARG A 43 2.20 14.80 -1.66
N LYS A 44 1.27 13.91 -2.02
CA LYS A 44 0.84 12.79 -1.17
C LYS A 44 1.63 11.53 -1.47
N VAL A 45 1.52 10.56 -0.58
CA VAL A 45 2.11 9.23 -0.74
C VAL A 45 1.04 8.15 -0.57
N ALA A 46 1.30 6.98 -1.16
CA ALA A 46 0.54 5.76 -0.97
C ALA A 46 1.35 4.79 -0.12
N LEU A 47 0.76 4.30 0.96
CA LEU A 47 1.27 3.16 1.71
C LEU A 47 0.62 1.90 1.16
N ILE A 48 1.43 1.00 0.60
CA ILE A 48 0.96 -0.32 0.17
C ILE A 48 0.56 -1.12 1.39
N ARG A 49 -0.69 -1.59 1.42
CA ARG A 49 -1.22 -2.36 2.55
C ARG A 49 -1.33 -3.84 2.21
N GLY A 50 -1.50 -4.19 0.94
CA GLY A 50 -1.55 -5.58 0.50
C GLY A 50 -2.43 -5.75 -0.74
N ILE A 51 -2.82 -6.99 -1.00
CA ILE A 51 -3.71 -7.36 -2.11
C ILE A 51 -4.99 -7.95 -1.56
N SER A 52 -6.11 -7.74 -2.23
CA SER A 52 -7.33 -8.51 -1.95
C SER A 52 -8.17 -8.58 -3.21
N GLU A 53 -8.72 -9.75 -3.49
CA GLU A 53 -9.53 -10.04 -4.68
C GLU A 53 -8.85 -9.65 -6.01
N GLY A 54 -7.53 -9.81 -6.10
CA GLY A 54 -6.76 -9.43 -7.30
C GLY A 54 -6.73 -7.91 -7.54
N LEU A 55 -6.83 -7.12 -6.48
CA LEU A 55 -6.67 -5.67 -6.51
C LEU A 55 -5.61 -5.21 -5.51
N LEU A 56 -4.84 -4.18 -5.88
CA LEU A 56 -3.83 -3.60 -5.00
C LEU A 56 -4.49 -2.59 -4.06
N TRP A 57 -4.33 -2.79 -2.76
CA TRP A 57 -4.87 -1.91 -1.73
C TRP A 57 -3.78 -1.07 -1.09
N PHE A 58 -4.05 0.23 -0.98
CA PHE A 58 -3.12 1.22 -0.48
C PHE A 58 -3.83 2.34 0.26
N ALA A 59 -3.22 2.82 1.35
CA ALA A 59 -3.70 4.00 2.07
C ALA A 59 -3.04 5.25 1.50
N VAL A 60 -3.79 6.36 1.41
CA VAL A 60 -3.26 7.63 0.87
C VAL A 60 -3.01 8.58 2.03
N LEU A 61 -1.76 8.98 2.19
CA LEU A 61 -1.30 9.79 3.32
C LEU A 61 -0.68 11.10 2.83
N PRO A 62 -0.67 12.15 3.67
CA PRO A 62 -0.16 13.46 3.28
C PRO A 62 1.34 13.47 3.00
N ASP A 63 2.13 12.63 3.66
CA ASP A 63 3.59 12.61 3.57
C ASP A 63 4.17 11.26 4.01
N VAL A 64 5.47 11.05 3.74
CA VAL A 64 6.19 9.81 4.07
C VAL A 64 6.21 9.53 5.56
N ALA A 65 6.39 10.55 6.41
CA ALA A 65 6.46 10.35 7.85
C ALA A 65 5.10 9.87 8.40
N SER A 66 4.01 10.46 7.92
CA SER A 66 2.65 9.98 8.17
C SER A 66 2.51 8.52 7.72
N ALA A 67 2.98 8.17 6.53
CA ALA A 67 2.90 6.80 5.99
C ALA A 67 3.79 5.77 6.70
N ALA A 68 4.93 6.18 7.26
CA ALA A 68 5.83 5.32 8.03
C ALA A 68 5.36 5.13 9.48
N SER A 69 4.35 5.88 9.93
CA SER A 69 3.82 5.79 11.28
C SER A 69 2.91 4.57 11.48
N LYS A 70 2.77 4.12 12.74
CA LYS A 70 1.81 3.08 13.12
C LYS A 70 0.35 3.49 12.82
N GLN A 71 0.05 4.78 12.91
CA GLN A 71 -1.31 5.30 12.63
C GLN A 71 -1.70 5.11 11.16
N ALA A 72 -0.73 5.04 10.24
CA ALA A 72 -1.00 4.78 8.84
C ALA A 72 -1.67 3.43 8.58
N LEU A 73 -1.47 2.44 9.46
CA LEU A 73 -2.11 1.13 9.33
C LEU A 73 -3.64 1.21 9.51
N HIS A 74 -4.10 2.20 10.25
CA HIS A 74 -5.52 2.48 10.47
C HIS A 74 -6.11 3.45 9.44
N ALA A 75 -5.28 3.99 8.55
CA ALA A 75 -5.76 4.90 7.51
C ALA A 75 -6.65 4.13 6.52
N PRO A 76 -7.73 4.78 6.03
CA PRO A 76 -8.65 4.13 5.11
C PRO A 76 -7.94 3.79 3.80
N VAL A 77 -8.10 2.54 3.36
CA VAL A 77 -7.46 2.03 2.15
C VAL A 77 -8.34 2.23 0.92
N SER A 78 -7.67 2.57 -0.17
CA SER A 78 -8.23 2.64 -1.51
C SER A 78 -7.67 1.50 -2.35
N THR A 79 -8.33 1.20 -3.46
CA THR A 79 -7.98 0.08 -4.32
C THR A 79 -7.69 0.56 -5.75
N VAL A 80 -6.81 -0.16 -6.44
CA VAL A 80 -6.55 0.05 -7.86
C VAL A 80 -6.38 -1.30 -8.56
N SER A 81 -6.99 -1.42 -9.73
CA SER A 81 -6.71 -2.51 -10.66
C SER A 81 -5.45 -2.17 -11.45
N CYS A 82 -4.49 -3.08 -11.45
CA CYS A 82 -3.30 -2.97 -12.27
C CYS A 82 -2.88 -4.35 -12.77
N ARG A 83 -2.13 -4.39 -13.87
CA ARG A 83 -1.50 -5.63 -14.36
C ARG A 83 -0.12 -5.87 -13.76
N GLY A 84 0.52 -4.85 -13.21
CA GLY A 84 1.85 -4.91 -12.61
C GLY A 84 2.38 -3.54 -12.21
N LYS A 85 3.49 -3.54 -11.45
CA LYS A 85 4.17 -2.32 -10.97
C LYS A 85 4.54 -1.35 -12.08
N GLU A 86 5.04 -1.83 -13.21
CA GLU A 86 5.42 -0.97 -14.33
C GLU A 86 4.23 -0.17 -14.89
N GLU A 87 3.03 -0.74 -14.88
CA GLU A 87 1.83 -0.04 -15.33
C GLU A 87 1.51 1.13 -14.40
N LEU A 88 1.59 0.91 -13.08
CA LEU A 88 1.35 1.97 -12.09
C LEU A 88 2.42 3.08 -12.15
N ILE A 89 3.69 2.70 -12.35
CA ILE A 89 4.78 3.66 -12.55
C ILE A 89 4.53 4.48 -13.82
N ARG A 90 4.19 3.85 -14.95
CA ARG A 90 4.00 4.57 -16.22
C ARG A 90 2.75 5.46 -16.23
N GLN A 91 1.60 4.90 -15.85
CA GLN A 91 0.30 5.56 -15.95
C GLN A 91 0.11 6.60 -14.85
N TYR A 92 0.41 6.26 -13.61
CA TYR A 92 0.14 7.12 -12.45
C TYR A 92 1.38 7.81 -11.91
N GLY A 93 2.57 7.47 -12.41
CA GLY A 93 3.83 8.06 -11.94
C GLY A 93 4.21 7.56 -10.54
N TRP A 94 3.90 6.32 -10.21
CA TRP A 94 4.27 5.75 -8.91
C TRP A 94 5.79 5.64 -8.82
N MET A 95 6.39 6.14 -7.74
CA MET A 95 7.80 5.90 -7.42
C MET A 95 7.90 5.32 -6.02
N VAL A 96 8.50 4.14 -5.88
CA VAL A 96 8.72 3.52 -4.57
C VAL A 96 9.79 4.32 -3.83
N ASP A 97 9.48 4.70 -2.60
CA ASP A 97 10.42 5.35 -1.70
C ASP A 97 11.34 4.32 -1.04
N ASP A 98 12.55 4.71 -0.68
CA ASP A 98 13.46 3.88 0.12
C ASP A 98 12.91 3.68 1.55
N THR A 99 12.01 4.56 2.01
CA THR A 99 11.34 4.43 3.29
C THR A 99 10.17 3.45 3.19
N SER A 100 10.14 2.49 4.11
CA SER A 100 9.03 1.56 4.30
C SER A 100 8.45 1.71 5.70
N ASN A 101 7.16 1.41 5.85
CA ASN A 101 6.51 1.34 7.15
C ASN A 101 6.95 0.05 7.88
N PRO A 102 7.73 0.15 8.97
CA PRO A 102 8.24 -1.02 9.69
C PRO A 102 7.16 -1.74 10.49
N PHE A 103 5.98 -1.14 10.67
CA PHE A 103 4.85 -1.75 11.37
C PHE A 103 3.94 -2.55 10.44
N ALA A 104 4.06 -2.38 9.12
CA ALA A 104 3.22 -3.04 8.13
C ALA A 104 3.68 -4.46 7.80
N VAL A 105 4.99 -4.72 7.93
CA VAL A 105 5.56 -6.07 7.87
C VAL A 105 5.74 -6.48 9.32
N ALA A 106 4.98 -7.48 9.77
CA ALA A 106 5.08 -7.93 11.16
C ALA A 106 6.55 -8.11 11.55
N PRO A 107 7.00 -7.60 12.71
CA PRO A 107 8.35 -7.88 13.16
C PRO A 107 8.48 -9.40 13.26
N ALA A 108 9.41 -9.97 12.49
CA ALA A 108 9.82 -11.33 12.74
C ALA A 108 10.22 -11.44 14.22
N PRO A 109 9.79 -12.51 14.91
CA PRO A 109 9.97 -12.68 16.35
C PRO A 109 11.44 -12.66 16.79
#